data_AF-A0A392SB87-F1
#
_entry.id   AF-A0A392SB87-F1
#
_cell.length_a   1.000
_cell.length_b   1.000
_cell.length_c   1.000
_cell.angle_alpha   90.00
_cell.angle_beta   90.00
_cell.angle_gamma   90.00
#
_symmetry.space_group_name_H-M   'P 1'
#
loop_
_entity.id
_entity.type
_entity.pdbx_description
1 polymer ?
#
loop_
_entity_poly.entity_id
_entity_poly.type
_entity_poly.pdbx_seq_one_letter_code
_entity_poly.pdbx_strand_id
1 'polypeptide(L)'
;MVDDIDNCNHHYMNLFHGNIIFIGWKNPQEGWVKLNCDRAYKDSLELAGCGGLQRDSDGRWLTGYSRKIGTCDALGTEMWGMYLGMQIAWRQGYHHL
;
A
#
# COMPACT_ATOMS: atom_id res chain seq x y z
N MET A 1 21.35 13.97 8.34
CA MET A 1 20.54 13.62 9.52
C MET A 1 20.08 12.18 9.32
N VAL A 2 21.09 11.32 9.34
CA VAL A 2 20.98 9.87 9.44
C VAL A 2 21.25 9.62 10.91
N ASP A 3 20.42 8.82 11.55
CA ASP A 3 20.62 8.08 12.81
C ASP A 3 19.23 7.96 13.49
N ASP A 4 18.64 6.77 13.38
CA ASP A 4 17.72 6.13 14.36
C ASP A 4 16.95 4.96 13.71
N ILE A 5 17.67 3.91 13.27
CA ILE A 5 17.07 2.61 12.89
C ILE A 5 17.54 1.46 13.81
N ASP A 6 18.44 1.71 14.77
CA ASP A 6 19.12 0.62 15.48
C ASP A 6 18.59 0.39 16.92
N ASN A 7 17.27 0.40 17.12
CA ASN A 7 16.73 -0.05 18.41
C ASN A 7 15.47 -0.92 18.28
N CYS A 8 15.55 -1.97 17.46
CA CYS A 8 14.65 -3.11 17.60
C CYS A 8 15.41 -4.22 18.33
N ASN A 9 15.14 -4.32 19.64
CA ASN A 9 15.79 -5.24 20.57
C ASN A 9 15.84 -6.68 20.03
N HIS A 10 17.07 -7.16 19.86
CA HIS A 10 17.44 -8.55 19.68
C HIS A 10 16.91 -9.41 20.84
N HIS A 11 15.71 -9.97 20.68
CA HIS A 11 15.30 -11.16 21.43
C HIS A 11 15.33 -12.36 20.47
N TYR A 12 16.30 -13.21 20.76
CA TYR A 12 16.72 -14.41 20.05
C TYR A 12 15.53 -15.35 19.78
N MET A 13 15.04 -15.39 18.53
CA MET A 13 14.16 -16.44 18.03
C MET A 13 14.89 -17.25 16.96
N ASN A 14 15.78 -18.13 17.43
CA ASN A 14 16.24 -19.27 16.66
C ASN A 14 15.07 -20.25 16.53
N LEU A 15 14.34 -20.20 15.42
CA LEU A 15 13.51 -21.29 14.88
C LEU A 15 12.91 -20.80 13.55
N PHE A 16 13.71 -20.79 12.47
CA PHE A 16 13.31 -21.06 11.08
C PHE A 16 14.57 -20.94 10.22
N HIS A 17 15.06 -22.05 9.67
CA HIS A 17 15.99 -22.05 8.54
C HIS A 17 15.20 -21.63 7.29
N GLY A 18 14.70 -20.39 7.30
CA GLY A 18 13.92 -19.83 6.20
C GLY A 18 14.87 -19.32 5.13
N ASN A 19 14.73 -19.83 3.91
CA ASN A 19 15.40 -19.24 2.76
C ASN A 19 14.93 -17.78 2.63
N ILE A 20 15.88 -16.84 2.65
CA ILE A 20 15.59 -15.43 2.36
C ILE A 20 15.26 -15.33 0.87
N ILE A 21 14.03 -14.91 0.55
CA ILE A 21 13.63 -14.58 -0.81
C ILE A 21 13.55 -13.07 -0.97
N PHE A 22 14.19 -12.54 -2.02
CA PHE A 22 14.09 -11.13 -2.38
C PHE A 22 12.82 -10.92 -3.21
N ILE A 23 11.86 -10.19 -2.65
CA ILE A 23 10.63 -9.81 -3.36
C ILE A 23 10.81 -8.36 -3.83
N GLY A 24 10.96 -8.20 -5.14
CA GLY A 24 11.03 -6.90 -5.79
C GLY A 24 9.69 -6.51 -6.41
N TRP A 25 9.49 -5.20 -6.55
CA TRP A 25 8.39 -4.70 -7.36
C TRP A 25 8.58 -5.08 -8.84
N LYS A 26 7.51 -5.54 -9.48
CA LYS A 26 7.50 -5.91 -10.90
C LYS A 26 6.67 -4.89 -11.68
N ASN A 27 7.30 -4.26 -12.67
CA ASN A 27 6.62 -3.39 -13.64
C ASN A 27 5.41 -4.12 -14.26
N PRO A 28 4.25 -3.46 -14.38
CA PRO A 28 3.17 -3.97 -15.21
C PRO A 28 3.52 -3.85 -16.71
N GLN A 29 2.66 -4.36 -17.58
CA GLN A 29 2.85 -4.21 -19.03
C GLN A 29 2.78 -2.74 -19.44
N GLU A 30 3.47 -2.36 -20.53
CA GLU A 30 3.36 -1.02 -21.11
C GLU A 30 1.90 -0.62 -21.34
N GLY A 31 1.56 0.61 -20.97
CA GLY A 31 0.20 1.14 -21.03
C GLY A 31 -0.71 0.77 -19.84
N TRP A 32 -0.22 -0.04 -18.88
CA TRP A 32 -0.93 -0.34 -17.65
C TRP A 32 -0.48 0.57 -16.51
N VAL A 33 -1.41 0.84 -15.59
CA VAL A 33 -1.16 1.64 -14.39
C VAL A 33 -1.19 0.76 -13.16
N LYS A 34 -0.09 0.68 -12.42
CA LYS A 34 -0.05 -0.08 -11.18
C LYS A 34 -0.78 0.68 -10.07
N LEU A 35 -1.89 0.15 -9.58
CA LEU A 35 -2.56 0.61 -8.36
C LEU A 35 -2.04 -0.15 -7.13
N ASN A 36 -1.44 0.58 -6.19
CA ASN A 36 -1.10 0.06 -4.86
C ASN A 36 -1.99 0.76 -3.83
N CYS A 37 -2.58 0.02 -2.91
CA CYS A 37 -3.35 0.55 -1.79
C CYS A 37 -2.92 -0.11 -0.48
N ASP A 38 -3.15 0.59 0.62
CA ASP A 38 -2.90 0.10 1.97
C ASP A 38 -3.91 0.72 2.94
N ARG A 39 -4.15 0.00 4.04
CA ARG A 39 -4.97 0.48 5.15
C ARG A 39 -4.13 1.16 6.22
N ALA A 40 -4.79 2.03 6.97
CA ALA A 40 -4.29 2.61 8.20
C ALA A 40 -5.34 2.44 9.30
N TYR A 41 -4.90 2.10 10.50
CA TYR A 41 -5.77 2.00 11.67
C TYR A 41 -5.10 2.67 12.87
N LYS A 42 -5.91 3.39 13.66
CA LYS A 42 -5.46 4.08 14.87
C LYS A 42 -6.33 3.66 16.05
N ASP A 43 -5.79 2.75 16.87
CA ASP A 43 -6.47 2.17 18.04
C ASP A 43 -7.03 3.22 18.99
N SER A 44 -6.22 4.22 19.36
CA SER A 44 -6.62 5.29 20.31
C SER A 44 -7.88 6.07 19.93
N LEU A 45 -8.29 6.05 18.65
CA LEU A 45 -9.47 6.75 18.15
C LEU A 45 -10.46 5.80 17.47
N GLU A 46 -10.23 4.49 17.52
CA GLU A 46 -10.98 3.46 16.79
C GLU A 46 -11.21 3.83 15.31
N LEU A 47 -10.19 4.42 14.69
CA LEU A 47 -10.32 5.07 13.40
C LEU A 47 -9.54 4.33 12.32
N ALA A 48 -10.26 3.90 11.29
CA ALA A 48 -9.72 3.36 10.07
C ALA A 48 -9.66 4.42 8.95
N GLY A 49 -8.65 4.29 8.12
CA GLY A 49 -8.47 5.01 6.87
C GLY A 49 -7.80 4.12 5.83
N CYS A 50 -7.88 4.51 4.58
CA CYS A 50 -7.15 3.86 3.50
C CYS A 50 -6.42 4.90 2.67
N GLY A 51 -5.44 4.45 1.92
CA GLY A 51 -4.76 5.27 0.93
C GLY A 51 -4.18 4.42 -0.17
N GLY A 52 -3.62 5.08 -1.15
CA GLY A 52 -2.96 4.40 -2.24
C GLY A 52 -2.31 5.35 -3.21
N LEU A 53 -1.61 4.75 -4.16
CA LEU A 53 -0.90 5.43 -5.22
C LEU A 53 -1.04 4.68 -6.53
N GLN A 54 -0.93 5.42 -7.61
CA GLN A 54 -0.89 4.91 -8.97
C GLN A 54 0.47 5.24 -9.59
N ARG A 55 1.03 4.28 -10.30
CA ARG A 55 2.28 4.42 -11.06
C ARG A 55 2.11 3.96 -12.49
N ASP A 56 2.81 4.58 -13.42
CA ASP A 56 2.88 4.07 -14.80
C ASP A 56 3.70 2.76 -14.87
N SER A 57 3.78 2.19 -16.06
CA SER A 57 4.53 0.97 -16.34
C SER A 57 6.04 1.11 -16.17
N ASP A 58 6.57 2.34 -16.11
CA ASP A 58 7.97 2.63 -15.81
C ASP A 58 8.19 2.86 -14.29
N GLY A 59 7.12 2.78 -13.49
CA GLY A 59 7.14 3.03 -12.06
C GLY A 59 7.13 4.51 -11.68
N ARG A 60 6.93 5.43 -12.63
CA ARG A 60 6.80 6.87 -12.32
C ARG A 60 5.50 7.12 -11.58
N TRP A 61 5.55 8.06 -10.66
CA TRP A 61 4.37 8.52 -9.92
C TRP A 61 3.36 9.17 -10.84
N LEU A 62 2.10 8.76 -10.75
CA LEU A 62 0.97 9.41 -11.43
C LEU A 62 0.11 10.20 -10.44
N THR A 63 -0.42 9.53 -9.43
CA THR A 63 -1.28 10.16 -8.42
C THR A 63 -1.34 9.36 -7.12
N GLY A 64 -1.87 9.98 -6.07
CA GLY A 64 -2.07 9.37 -4.77
C GLY A 64 -3.32 9.88 -4.10
N TYR A 65 -3.83 9.09 -3.17
CA TYR A 65 -5.06 9.41 -2.45
C TYR A 65 -5.00 8.90 -1.01
N SER A 66 -5.81 9.52 -0.16
CA SER A 66 -6.10 9.05 1.19
C SER A 66 -7.56 9.34 1.53
N ARG A 67 -8.16 8.48 2.36
CA ARG A 67 -9.53 8.63 2.81
C ARG A 67 -9.66 8.15 4.25
N LYS A 68 -10.20 9.02 5.10
CA LYS A 68 -10.74 8.64 6.41
C LYS A 68 -12.04 7.85 6.19
N ILE A 69 -12.13 6.64 6.71
CA ILE A 69 -13.32 5.80 6.59
C ILE A 69 -14.21 5.93 7.83
N GLY A 70 -13.61 5.97 9.02
CA GLY A 70 -14.35 5.85 10.27
C GLY A 70 -14.07 4.49 10.91
N THR A 71 -15.05 3.93 11.63
CA THR A 71 -14.96 2.57 12.15
C THR A 71 -15.21 1.59 11.01
N CYS A 72 -14.20 0.76 10.70
CA CYS A 72 -14.28 -0.26 9.66
C CYS A 72 -13.31 -1.39 10.00
N ASP A 73 -13.64 -2.61 9.61
CA ASP A 73 -12.70 -3.71 9.76
C ASP A 73 -11.56 -3.62 8.74
N ALA A 74 -10.59 -4.50 8.95
CA ALA A 74 -9.41 -4.69 8.15
C ALA A 74 -9.72 -4.89 6.64
N LEU A 75 -10.74 -5.69 6.31
CA LEU A 75 -11.06 -6.06 4.94
C LEU A 75 -11.83 -4.95 4.23
N GLY A 76 -12.81 -4.36 4.90
CA GLY A 76 -13.60 -3.25 4.39
C GLY A 76 -12.73 -2.04 4.08
N THR A 77 -11.73 -1.76 4.91
CA THR A 77 -10.79 -0.66 4.69
C THR A 77 -9.96 -0.85 3.41
N GLU A 78 -9.44 -2.06 3.18
CA GLU A 78 -8.73 -2.42 1.94
C GLU A 78 -9.65 -2.30 0.71
N MET A 79 -10.87 -2.82 0.81
CA MET A 79 -11.88 -2.72 -0.27
C MET A 79 -12.19 -1.27 -0.63
N TRP A 80 -12.32 -0.39 0.36
CA TRP A 80 -12.50 1.04 0.12
C TRP A 80 -11.29 1.69 -0.56
N GLY A 81 -10.07 1.27 -0.19
CA GLY A 81 -8.84 1.67 -0.85
C GLY A 81 -8.87 1.31 -2.33
N MET A 82 -9.07 0.03 -2.65
CA MET A 82 -9.17 -0.46 -4.03
C MET A 82 -10.27 0.25 -4.83
N TYR A 83 -11.48 0.36 -4.27
CA TYR A 83 -12.59 1.04 -4.92
C TYR A 83 -12.25 2.49 -5.30
N LEU A 84 -11.71 3.26 -4.35
CA LEU A 84 -11.35 4.65 -4.58
C LEU A 84 -10.22 4.78 -5.61
N GLY A 85 -9.21 3.92 -5.51
CA GLY A 85 -8.10 3.86 -6.46
C GLY A 85 -8.57 3.59 -7.90
N MET A 86 -9.41 2.57 -8.11
CA MET A 86 -9.99 2.26 -9.42
C MET A 86 -10.87 3.40 -9.95
N GLN A 87 -11.67 4.02 -9.07
CA GLN A 87 -12.52 5.14 -9.43
C GLN A 87 -11.69 6.35 -9.92
N ILE A 88 -10.56 6.64 -9.25
CA ILE A 88 -9.64 7.70 -9.67
C ILE A 88 -9.00 7.35 -11.00
N ALA A 89 -8.49 6.12 -11.16
CA ALA A 89 -7.90 5.65 -12.41
C ALA A 89 -8.86 5.81 -13.60
N TRP A 90 -10.10 5.35 -13.42
CA TRP A 90 -11.15 5.47 -14.44
C TRP A 90 -11.42 6.92 -14.84
N ARG A 91 -11.51 7.84 -13.87
CA ARG A 91 -11.72 9.28 -14.12
C ARG A 91 -10.53 9.93 -14.83
N GLN A 92 -9.34 9.38 -14.68
CA GLN A 92 -8.11 9.84 -15.35
C GLN A 92 -7.92 9.21 -16.73
N GLY A 93 -8.82 8.32 -17.17
CA GLY A 93 -8.72 7.63 -18.46
C GLY A 93 -7.82 6.40 -18.45
N TYR A 94 -7.43 5.91 -17.27
CA TYR A 94 -6.70 4.66 -17.12
C TYR A 94 -7.69 3.50 -17.01
N HIS A 95 -7.75 2.69 -18.07
CA HIS A 95 -8.66 1.53 -18.16
C HIS A 95 -7.96 0.18 -17.98
N HIS A 96 -6.64 0.18 -17.76
CA HIS A 96 -5.82 -1.00 -17.51
C HIS A 96 -5.00 -0.80 -16.23
N LEU A 97 -5.25 -1.63 -15.21
CA LEU A 97 -4.63 -1.59 -13.87
C LEU A 97 -3.94 -2.91 -13.52
#